data_AF-A0ABD5LA38-F1
#
_entry.id   AF-A0ABD5LA38-F1
#
_cell.length_a   1.000
_cell.length_b   1.000
_cell.length_c   1.000
_cell.angle_alpha   90.00
_cell.angle_beta   90.00
_cell.angle_gamma   90.00
#
_symmetry.space_group_name_H-M   'P 1'
#
loop_
_entity.id
_entity.type
_entity.pdbx_description
1 polymer ?
#
loop_
_entity_poly.entity_id
_entity_poly.type
_entity_poly.pdbx_seq_one_letter_code
_entity_poly.pdbx_strand_id
1 'polypeptide(L)'
;MTDNINTKNDYSDDGFWNKVVNYAKDAGYELIEKSLWLYYAAQSDKTPMWAKSIIYSALAYFILPIDAIPDAIPVVGYTDDLGALAAALGSVTMYIDKDVKSQASAKLTDWFD
;
A
#
# COMPACT_ATOMS: atom_id res chain seq x y z
N MET A 1 -35.70 -23.22 42.51
CA MET A 1 -34.44 -23.53 41.80
C MET A 1 -34.40 -22.61 40.59
N THR A 2 -33.64 -21.52 40.67
CA THR A 2 -33.43 -20.60 39.55
C THR A 2 -32.14 -20.99 38.86
N ASP A 3 -32.24 -21.43 37.62
CA ASP A 3 -31.09 -21.66 36.75
C ASP A 3 -30.40 -20.33 36.47
N ASN A 4 -29.23 -20.15 37.07
CA ASN A 4 -28.29 -19.09 36.72
C ASN A 4 -27.71 -19.41 35.33
N ILE A 5 -28.39 -18.95 34.28
CA ILE A 5 -27.84 -18.97 32.93
C ILE A 5 -26.71 -17.93 32.88
N ASN A 6 -25.51 -18.44 33.09
CA ASN A 6 -24.24 -17.75 33.03
C ASN A 6 -23.96 -17.33 31.58
N THR A 7 -24.56 -16.21 31.16
CA THR A 7 -24.27 -15.55 29.87
C THR A 7 -23.16 -14.52 30.08
N LYS A 8 -21.96 -14.96 30.46
CA LYS A 8 -20.76 -14.13 30.29
C LYS A 8 -20.17 -14.43 28.92
N ASN A 9 -20.62 -13.61 27.98
CA ASN A 9 -20.25 -13.57 26.58
C ASN A 9 -18.74 -13.32 26.41
N ASP A 10 -18.12 -14.07 25.52
CA ASP A 10 -16.70 -14.07 25.16
C ASP A 10 -16.23 -12.75 24.53
N TYR A 11 -15.93 -11.76 25.37
CA TYR A 11 -15.07 -10.63 25.01
C TYR A 11 -14.02 -10.48 26.10
N SER A 12 -12.83 -11.04 25.88
CA SER A 12 -11.65 -10.67 26.65
C SER A 12 -10.98 -9.48 25.95
N ASP A 13 -10.59 -8.46 26.71
CA ASP A 13 -9.88 -7.29 26.19
C ASP A 13 -8.61 -7.70 25.42
N ASP A 14 -7.96 -8.78 25.85
CA ASP A 14 -6.80 -9.37 25.17
C ASP A 14 -7.12 -9.90 23.77
N GLY A 15 -8.30 -10.52 23.58
CA GLY A 15 -8.74 -11.00 22.27
C GLY A 15 -8.97 -9.86 21.27
N PHE A 16 -9.50 -8.74 21.77
CA PHE A 16 -9.66 -7.52 20.97
C PHE A 16 -8.31 -6.95 20.54
N TRP A 17 -7.38 -6.75 21.48
CA TRP A 17 -6.06 -6.17 21.17
C TRP A 17 -5.24 -7.05 20.22
N ASN A 18 -5.27 -8.38 20.41
CA ASN A 18 -4.62 -9.32 19.51
C ASN A 18 -5.15 -9.19 18.08
N LYS A 19 -6.47 -9.02 17.93
CA LYS A 19 -7.10 -8.84 16.61
C LYS A 19 -6.68 -7.52 15.96
N VAL A 20 -6.66 -6.41 16.71
CA VAL A 20 -6.21 -5.11 16.22
C VAL A 20 -4.75 -5.16 15.76
N VAL A 21 -3.87 -5.76 16.56
CA VAL A 21 -2.43 -5.88 16.22
C VAL A 21 -2.24 -6.73 14.97
N ASN A 22 -2.95 -7.85 14.84
CA ASN A 22 -2.84 -8.70 13.65
C ASN A 22 -3.30 -7.97 12.39
N TYR A 23 -4.43 -7.24 12.44
CA TYR A 23 -4.86 -6.43 11.30
C TYR A 23 -3.86 -5.33 10.95
N ALA A 24 -3.27 -4.66 11.94
CA ALA A 24 -2.26 -3.63 11.70
C ALA A 24 -1.01 -4.22 11.02
N LYS A 25 -0.58 -5.43 11.44
CA LYS A 25 0.52 -6.16 10.81
C LYS A 25 0.20 -6.55 9.38
N ASP A 26 -0.98 -7.14 9.14
CA ASP A 26 -1.39 -7.57 7.80
C ASP A 26 -1.50 -6.38 6.85
N ALA A 27 -2.13 -5.29 7.29
CA ALA A 27 -2.24 -4.06 6.51
C ALA A 27 -0.86 -3.43 6.24
N GLY A 28 0.02 -3.41 7.23
CA GLY A 28 1.39 -2.92 7.07
C GLY A 28 2.19 -3.77 6.09
N TYR A 29 2.08 -5.09 6.17
CA TYR A 29 2.73 -6.03 5.26
C TYR A 29 2.27 -5.81 3.81
N GLU A 30 0.95 -5.77 3.58
CA GLU A 30 0.39 -5.54 2.23
C GLU A 30 0.86 -4.21 1.65
N LEU A 31 0.86 -3.15 2.46
CA LEU A 31 1.27 -1.81 2.05
C LEU A 31 2.76 -1.75 1.67
N ILE A 32 3.61 -2.38 2.47
CA ILE A 32 5.06 -2.45 2.21
C ILE A 32 5.32 -3.33 0.97
N GLU A 33 4.59 -4.44 0.80
CA GLU A 33 4.69 -5.27 -0.40
C GLU A 33 4.42 -4.48 -1.67
N LYS A 34 3.30 -3.74 -1.74
CA LYS A 34 2.96 -2.94 -2.92
C LYS A 34 3.98 -1.82 -3.15
N SER A 35 4.48 -1.22 -2.08
CA SER A 35 5.53 -0.19 -2.17
C SER A 35 6.83 -0.74 -2.74
N LEU A 36 7.22 -1.96 -2.34
CA LEU A 36 8.39 -2.65 -2.89
C LEU A 36 8.19 -3.04 -4.35
N TRP A 37 6.99 -3.51 -4.73
CA TRP A 37 6.68 -3.78 -6.14
C TRP A 37 6.90 -2.53 -7.00
N LEU A 38 6.37 -1.39 -6.57
CA LEU A 38 6.57 -0.12 -7.23
C LEU A 38 8.06 0.27 -7.28
N TYR A 39 8.76 0.20 -6.16
CA TYR A 39 10.18 0.54 -6.08
C TYR A 39 11.05 -0.27 -7.04
N TYR A 40 10.90 -1.61 -7.04
CA TYR A 40 11.67 -2.48 -7.93
C TYR A 40 11.22 -2.36 -9.40
N ALA A 41 9.93 -2.12 -9.66
CA ALA A 41 9.48 -1.80 -11.01
C ALA A 41 10.13 -0.51 -11.54
N ALA A 42 10.25 0.54 -10.72
CA ALA A 42 10.93 1.77 -11.13
C ALA A 42 12.44 1.57 -11.37
N GLN A 43 13.09 0.65 -10.66
CA GLN A 43 14.50 0.34 -10.90
C GLN A 43 14.73 -0.49 -12.16
N SER A 44 13.78 -1.32 -12.57
CA SER A 44 13.90 -2.16 -13.77
C SER A 44 14.18 -1.35 -15.04
N ASP A 45 15.11 -1.85 -15.87
CA ASP A 45 15.41 -1.28 -17.19
C ASP A 45 14.27 -1.48 -18.20
N LYS A 46 13.35 -2.41 -17.92
CA LYS A 46 12.16 -2.65 -18.76
C LYS A 46 11.08 -1.58 -18.58
N THR A 47 11.19 -0.78 -17.52
CA THR A 47 10.21 0.25 -17.20
C THR A 47 10.62 1.56 -17.89
N PRO A 48 9.79 2.11 -18.79
CA PRO A 48 10.11 3.36 -19.46
C PRO A 48 10.09 4.55 -18.50
N MET A 49 10.81 5.61 -18.86
CA MET A 49 11.02 6.79 -18.00
C MET A 49 9.71 7.46 -17.52
N TRP A 50 8.69 7.52 -18.37
CA TRP A 50 7.39 8.09 -17.99
C TRP A 50 6.74 7.27 -16.86
N ALA A 51 6.80 5.93 -16.94
CA ALA A 51 6.28 5.04 -15.92
C ALA A 51 7.09 5.12 -14.62
N LYS A 52 8.42 5.19 -14.70
CA LYS A 52 9.28 5.43 -13.53
C LYS A 52 8.89 6.72 -12.81
N SER A 53 8.61 7.78 -13.57
CA SER A 53 8.22 9.09 -13.01
C SER A 53 6.90 9.02 -12.23
N ILE A 54 5.88 8.33 -12.78
CA ILE A 54 4.60 8.10 -12.08
C ILE A 54 4.82 7.29 -10.81
N ILE A 55 5.61 6.22 -10.89
CA ILE A 55 5.88 5.34 -9.75
C ILE A 55 6.59 6.13 -8.63
N TYR A 56 7.65 6.87 -8.96
CA TYR A 56 8.35 7.69 -7.96
C TYR A 56 7.45 8.77 -7.38
N SER A 57 6.56 9.36 -8.17
CA SER A 57 5.58 10.33 -7.66
C SER A 57 4.62 9.67 -6.67
N ALA A 58 4.15 8.46 -6.95
CA ALA A 58 3.29 7.70 -6.05
C ALA A 58 4.02 7.28 -4.75
N LEU A 59 5.28 6.85 -4.85
CA LEU A 59 6.11 6.52 -3.68
C LEU A 59 6.46 7.76 -2.85
N ALA A 60 6.71 8.90 -3.48
CA ALA A 60 6.92 10.16 -2.78
C ALA A 60 5.68 10.58 -1.99
N TYR A 61 4.49 10.47 -2.58
CA TYR A 61 3.22 10.70 -1.88
C TYR A 61 3.01 9.72 -0.72
N PHE A 62 3.43 8.47 -0.89
CA PHE A 62 3.35 7.46 0.16
C PHE A 62 4.20 7.80 1.39
N ILE A 63 5.42 8.33 1.18
CA ILE A 63 6.37 8.67 2.25
C ILE A 63 6.05 10.04 2.88
N LEU A 64 5.59 11.01 2.07
CA LEU A 64 5.32 12.39 2.48
C LEU A 64 3.81 12.65 2.38
N PRO A 65 3.02 12.34 3.44
CA PRO A 65 1.58 12.56 3.40
C PRO A 65 1.26 14.07 3.34
N ILE A 66 0.60 14.45 2.26
CA ILE A 66 -0.21 15.66 2.00
C ILE A 66 0.39 17.04 2.30
N ASP A 67 1.34 17.32 3.20
CA ASP A 67 1.80 18.71 3.42
C ASP A 67 2.70 19.28 2.28
N ALA A 68 3.13 18.46 1.30
CA ALA A 68 4.09 18.85 0.25
C ALA A 68 3.47 19.22 -1.13
N ILE A 69 2.18 18.96 -1.35
CA ILE A 69 1.47 19.11 -2.64
C ILE A 69 0.35 20.18 -2.67
N PRO A 70 -0.41 20.48 -1.58
CA PRO A 70 -1.64 21.28 -1.58
C PRO A 70 -1.47 22.70 -2.10
N ASP A 71 -0.29 23.29 -1.89
CA ASP A 71 -0.03 24.68 -2.28
C ASP A 71 0.28 24.85 -3.77
N ALA A 72 0.52 23.77 -4.52
CA ALA A 72 1.05 23.82 -5.88
C ALA A 72 0.04 23.51 -7.00
N ILE A 73 -1.16 22.99 -6.70
CA ILE A 73 -2.11 22.56 -7.74
C ILE A 73 -3.37 23.45 -7.78
N PRO A 74 -3.57 24.29 -8.81
CA PRO A 74 -4.76 25.14 -8.98
C PRO A 74 -6.00 24.34 -9.42
N VAL A 75 -7.10 24.40 -8.67
CA VAL A 75 -8.32 23.52 -8.66
C VAL A 75 -9.15 23.39 -9.97
N VAL A 76 -8.79 24.03 -11.09
CA VAL A 76 -9.61 24.03 -12.33
C VAL A 76 -9.01 23.09 -13.40
N GLY A 77 -9.64 21.92 -13.64
CA GLY A 77 -9.26 21.00 -14.76
C GLY A 77 -9.16 19.50 -14.45
N TYR A 78 -9.30 19.08 -13.18
CA TYR A 78 -8.79 17.79 -12.66
C TYR A 78 -9.46 16.53 -13.19
N THR A 79 -10.69 16.57 -13.69
CA THR A 79 -11.39 15.32 -14.01
C THR A 79 -10.71 14.54 -15.15
N ASP A 80 -10.17 15.24 -16.16
CA ASP A 80 -9.42 14.63 -17.26
C ASP A 80 -8.02 14.17 -16.79
N ASP A 81 -7.32 15.02 -16.04
CA ASP A 81 -5.99 14.72 -15.49
C ASP A 81 -6.01 13.55 -14.48
N LEU A 82 -7.06 13.42 -13.67
CA LEU A 82 -7.26 12.29 -12.76
C LEU A 82 -7.53 10.99 -13.51
N GLY A 83 -8.29 11.06 -14.61
CA GLY A 83 -8.51 9.92 -15.49
C GLY A 83 -7.20 9.46 -16.14
N ALA A 84 -6.41 10.40 -16.65
CA ALA A 84 -5.09 10.14 -17.22
C ALA A 84 -4.11 9.59 -16.16
N LEU A 85 -4.09 10.14 -14.95
CA LEU A 85 -3.27 9.67 -13.83
C LEU A 85 -3.68 8.25 -13.40
N ALA A 86 -4.98 7.96 -13.30
CA ALA A 86 -5.48 6.64 -12.96
C ALA A 86 -5.13 5.62 -14.05
N ALA A 87 -5.26 5.98 -15.33
CA ALA A 87 -4.83 5.15 -16.44
C ALA A 87 -3.31 4.91 -16.44
N ALA A 88 -2.53 5.95 -16.16
CA ALA A 88 -1.09 5.89 -15.96
C ALA A 88 -0.72 4.92 -14.81
N LEU A 89 -1.33 5.07 -13.63
CA LEU A 89 -1.13 4.15 -12.50
C LEU A 89 -1.56 2.71 -12.84
N GLY A 90 -2.67 2.54 -13.56
CA GLY A 90 -3.09 1.25 -14.07
C GLY A 90 -2.05 0.64 -15.02
N SER A 91 -1.49 1.45 -15.91
CA SER A 91 -0.51 0.99 -16.89
C SER A 91 0.83 0.61 -16.25
N VAL A 92 1.26 1.22 -15.14
CA VAL A 92 2.53 0.84 -14.51
C VAL A 92 2.51 -0.58 -13.92
N THR A 93 1.32 -1.14 -13.66
CA THR A 93 1.18 -2.52 -13.18
C THR A 93 1.73 -3.53 -14.17
N MET A 94 1.78 -3.22 -15.47
CA MET A 94 2.35 -4.11 -16.49
C MET A 94 3.87 -4.27 -16.36
N TYR A 95 4.53 -3.40 -15.60
CA TYR A 95 5.96 -3.49 -15.30
C TYR A 95 6.25 -4.24 -13.99
N ILE A 96 5.22 -4.65 -13.24
CA ILE A 96 5.35 -5.50 -12.05
C ILE A 96 5.43 -6.96 -12.49
N ASP A 97 6.57 -7.31 -13.09
CA ASP A 97 6.83 -8.65 -13.59
C ASP A 97 7.27 -9.64 -12.48
N LYS A 98 7.57 -10.88 -12.87
CA LYS A 98 7.99 -11.91 -11.91
C LYS A 98 9.28 -11.56 -11.19
N ASP A 99 10.20 -10.87 -11.85
CA ASP A 99 11.48 -10.48 -11.27
C ASP A 99 11.28 -9.41 -10.19
N VAL A 100 10.47 -8.39 -10.49
CA VAL A 100 10.05 -7.37 -9.52
C VAL A 100 9.40 -8.00 -8.28
N LYS A 101 8.45 -8.93 -8.47
CA LYS A 101 7.79 -9.62 -7.36
C LYS A 101 8.75 -10.49 -6.55
N SER A 102 9.70 -11.13 -7.22
CA SER A 102 10.73 -11.94 -6.56
C SER A 102 11.64 -11.08 -5.68
N GLN A 103 12.11 -9.94 -6.18
CA GLN A 103 12.93 -9.00 -5.42
C GLN A 103 12.18 -8.44 -4.20
N ALA A 104 10.90 -8.07 -4.38
CA ALA A 104 10.06 -7.59 -3.29
C ALA A 104 9.82 -8.66 -2.22
N SER A 105 9.49 -9.88 -2.64
CA SER A 105 9.28 -11.02 -1.73
C SER A 105 10.54 -11.32 -0.91
N ALA A 106 11.70 -11.38 -1.57
CA ALA A 106 12.98 -11.58 -0.89
C ALA A 106 13.25 -10.47 0.15
N LYS A 107 12.88 -9.23 -0.14
CA LYS A 107 13.07 -8.12 0.79
C LYS A 107 12.07 -8.13 1.95
N LEU A 108 10.84 -8.58 1.72
CA LEU A 108 9.84 -8.76 2.78
C LEU A 108 10.26 -9.87 3.74
N THR A 109 10.72 -11.01 3.22
CA THR A 109 11.26 -12.10 4.03
C THR A 109 12.40 -11.62 4.92
N ASP A 110 13.35 -10.85 4.38
CA ASP A 110 14.45 -10.24 5.15
C ASP A 110 13.97 -9.29 6.28
N TRP A 111 12.79 -8.69 6.16
CA TRP A 111 12.27 -7.71 7.12
C TRP A 111 11.26 -8.27 8.12
N PHE A 112 10.53 -9.32 7.76
CA PHE A 112 9.41 -9.86 8.53
C PHE A 112 9.64 -11.29 9.04
N ASP A 113 10.75 -11.94 8.68
CA ASP A 113 11.21 -13.19 9.31
C ASP A 113 11.67 -12.98 10.77
#